data_AF-A0A7Y1Y5S2-F1
#
_entry.id   AF-A0A7Y1Y5S2-F1
#
_cell.length_a   1.000
_cell.length_b   1.000
_cell.length_c   1.000
_cell.angle_alpha   90.00
_cell.angle_beta   90.00
_cell.angle_gamma   90.00
#
_symmetry.space_group_name_H-M   'P 1'
#
loop_
_entity.id
_entity.type
_entity.pdbx_description
1 polymer ?
#
loop_
_entity_poly.entity_id
_entity_poly.type
_entity_poly.pdbx_seq_one_letter_code
_entity_poly.pdbx_strand_id
1 'polypeptide(L)'
;MKTKFGIALICAALSASSLAFEQREFHSADGTKSFKALPIGYDKKTKIVTVRKTAGAEIRFKAEHLSEEDRKFLEENADALEASQKLNLDFDIFNGERETIRTDSERTVKTPAGYEIKILNRSKRNIDNVEVEYTIFHRKDAENGPGSIAQTSGSLDISTLFAGREDLNKTRPITLVRYSRQKSGGG
;
A
#
# COMPACT_ATOMS: atom_id res chain seq x y z
N MET A 1 -20.66 22.55 8.87
CA MET A 1 -20.37 21.26 8.21
C MET A 1 -18.88 20.91 8.35
N LYS A 2 -18.56 19.86 9.11
CA LYS A 2 -17.20 19.28 9.16
C LYS A 2 -17.08 18.33 7.96
N THR A 3 -16.58 18.79 6.83
CA THR A 3 -16.24 17.92 5.70
C THR A 3 -15.05 17.04 6.11
N LYS A 4 -15.30 15.74 6.26
CA LYS A 4 -14.25 14.73 6.46
C LYS A 4 -13.58 14.50 5.10
N PHE A 5 -12.29 14.81 4.98
CA PHE A 5 -11.50 14.43 3.81
C PHE A 5 -11.18 12.93 3.92
N GLY A 6 -11.67 12.15 2.94
CA GLY A 6 -11.26 10.77 2.77
C GLY A 6 -10.04 10.73 1.85
N ILE A 7 -8.87 10.47 2.43
CA ILE A 7 -7.68 10.06 1.67
C ILE A 7 -7.58 8.55 1.87
N ALA A 8 -7.35 7.81 0.79
CA ALA A 8 -7.11 6.38 0.85
C ALA A 8 -5.73 6.08 0.22
N LEU A 9 -4.94 5.26 0.91
CA LEU A 9 -3.62 4.81 0.44
C LEU A 9 -3.68 3.32 0.15
N ILE A 10 -3.15 2.93 -1.00
CA ILE A 10 -2.81 1.53 -1.28
C ILE A 10 -1.29 1.46 -1.30
N CYS A 11 -0.72 0.66 -0.40
CA CYS A 11 0.71 0.36 -0.34
C CYS A 11 0.93 -1.11 -0.66
N ALA A 12 1.82 -1.37 -1.61
CA ALA A 12 2.43 -2.67 -1.82
C ALA A 12 3.87 -2.56 -1.31
N ALA A 13 4.15 -3.14 -0.14
CA ALA A 13 5.54 -3.29 0.27
C ALA A 13 6.14 -4.45 -0.50
N LEU A 14 7.13 -4.15 -1.33
CA LEU A 14 7.83 -5.09 -2.18
C LEU A 14 9.28 -5.08 -1.72
N SER A 15 9.68 -6.08 -0.92
CA SER A 15 11.10 -6.25 -0.58
C SER A 15 11.90 -6.42 -1.87
N ALA A 16 12.83 -5.50 -2.13
CA ALA A 16 13.63 -5.46 -3.34
C ALA A 16 14.69 -6.58 -3.32
N SER A 17 14.25 -7.73 -3.81
CA SER A 17 15.08 -8.69 -4.52
C SER A 17 14.36 -9.04 -5.82
N SER A 18 14.22 -8.09 -6.74
CA SER A 18 13.69 -8.20 -8.12
C SER A 18 12.47 -9.12 -8.35
N LEU A 19 11.72 -9.39 -7.30
CA LEU A 19 10.56 -10.26 -7.23
C LEU A 19 9.57 -9.50 -6.38
N ALA A 20 9.15 -8.36 -6.93
CA ALA A 20 7.80 -7.93 -6.70
C ALA A 20 6.94 -9.15 -7.01
N PHE A 21 6.41 -9.82 -5.98
CA PHE A 21 5.51 -10.93 -6.22
C PHE A 21 4.34 -10.34 -6.96
N GLU A 22 4.27 -10.58 -8.26
CA GLU A 22 3.15 -10.14 -9.06
C GLU A 22 2.02 -11.14 -8.88
N GLN A 23 0.81 -10.69 -9.22
CA GLN A 23 -0.31 -11.60 -9.29
C GLN A 23 -0.03 -12.68 -10.34
N ARG A 24 0.05 -13.94 -9.90
CA ARG A 24 0.37 -15.09 -10.75
C ARG A 24 -0.84 -16.00 -10.90
N GLU A 25 -0.90 -16.68 -12.03
CA GLU A 25 -1.81 -17.81 -12.23
C GLU A 25 -1.16 -19.10 -11.72
N PHE A 26 -1.74 -19.65 -10.66
CA PHE A 26 -1.34 -20.92 -10.07
C PHE A 26 -2.14 -22.06 -10.67
N HIS A 27 -1.48 -23.18 -10.92
CA HIS A 27 -2.07 -24.38 -11.46
C HIS A 27 -2.10 -25.48 -10.41
N SER A 28 -3.18 -26.25 -10.42
CA SER A 28 -3.31 -27.47 -9.64
C SER A 28 -2.29 -28.54 -10.06
N ALA A 29 -1.98 -29.48 -9.17
CA ALA A 29 -1.02 -30.55 -9.42
C ALA A 29 -1.38 -31.43 -10.63
N ASP A 30 -2.68 -31.60 -10.91
CA ASP A 30 -3.23 -32.30 -12.06
C ASP A 30 -3.44 -31.41 -13.29
N GLY A 31 -3.16 -30.10 -13.18
CA GLY A 31 -3.28 -29.13 -14.26
C GLY A 31 -4.71 -28.78 -14.69
N THR A 32 -5.73 -29.35 -14.04
CA THR A 32 -7.13 -29.20 -14.46
C THR A 32 -7.76 -27.88 -14.02
N LYS A 33 -7.25 -27.31 -12.94
CA LYS A 33 -7.72 -26.05 -12.34
C LYS A 33 -6.59 -25.05 -12.26
N SER A 34 -6.91 -23.78 -12.51
CA SER A 34 -6.04 -22.64 -12.25
C SER A 34 -6.77 -21.57 -11.44
N PHE A 35 -5.99 -20.70 -10.79
CA PHE A 35 -6.52 -19.49 -10.17
C PHE A 35 -5.45 -18.39 -10.09
N LYS A 36 -5.90 -17.14 -10.17
CA LYS A 36 -5.02 -15.97 -10.04
C LYS A 36 -4.93 -15.50 -8.59
N ALA A 37 -3.71 -15.40 -8.07
CA ALA A 37 -3.46 -14.90 -6.73
C ALA A 37 -2.05 -14.33 -6.59
N LEU A 38 -1.87 -13.50 -5.56
CA LEU A 38 -0.59 -12.96 -5.14
C LEU A 38 -0.01 -13.87 -4.04
N PRO A 39 1.17 -14.49 -4.21
CA PRO A 39 1.83 -15.19 -3.12
C PRO A 39 2.34 -14.17 -2.10
N ILE A 40 1.83 -14.27 -0.87
CA ILE A 40 2.19 -13.37 0.25
C ILE A 40 2.89 -14.12 1.38
N GLY A 41 3.21 -15.39 1.16
CA GLY A 41 4.03 -16.12 2.10
C GLY A 41 4.18 -17.61 1.86
N TYR A 42 5.24 -18.17 2.41
CA TYR A 42 5.56 -19.59 2.32
C TYR A 42 6.37 -20.05 3.52
N ASP A 43 5.95 -21.15 4.13
CA ASP A 43 6.66 -21.80 5.23
C ASP A 43 7.43 -23.03 4.71
N LYS A 44 8.77 -22.93 4.69
CA LYS A 44 9.67 -24.01 4.24
C LYS A 44 9.48 -25.31 5.04
N LYS A 45 9.13 -25.24 6.33
CA LYS A 45 9.02 -26.40 7.22
C LYS A 45 7.71 -27.13 7.02
N THR A 46 6.60 -26.40 6.97
CA THR A 46 5.26 -26.98 6.86
C THR A 46 4.78 -27.11 5.41
N LYS A 47 5.52 -26.53 4.45
CA LYS A 47 5.18 -26.48 3.02
C LYS A 47 3.81 -25.82 2.78
N ILE A 48 3.42 -24.89 3.65
CA ILE A 48 2.18 -24.12 3.55
C ILE A 48 2.44 -22.84 2.78
N VAL A 49 1.64 -22.61 1.74
CA VAL A 49 1.60 -21.39 0.95
C VAL A 49 0.47 -20.51 1.46
N THR A 50 0.73 -19.21 1.59
CA THR A 50 -0.31 -18.19 1.80
C THR A 50 -0.41 -17.32 0.56
N VAL A 51 -1.60 -17.23 -0.01
CA VAL A 51 -1.88 -16.39 -1.17
C VAL A 51 -3.01 -15.42 -0.86
N ARG A 52 -3.00 -14.26 -1.52
CA ARG A 52 -4.09 -13.30 -1.52
C ARG A 52 -4.78 -13.31 -2.88
N LYS A 53 -6.07 -13.64 -2.92
CA LYS A 53 -6.89 -13.56 -4.14
C LYS A 53 -7.15 -12.11 -4.53
N THR A 54 -7.55 -11.88 -5.78
CA THR A 54 -7.92 -10.55 -6.30
C THR A 54 -8.97 -9.84 -5.44
N ALA A 55 -9.90 -10.60 -4.87
CA ALA A 55 -10.94 -10.08 -3.98
C ALA A 55 -10.45 -9.73 -2.56
N GLY A 56 -9.14 -9.80 -2.29
CA GLY A 56 -8.51 -9.50 -1.00
C GLY A 56 -8.50 -10.66 -0.01
N ALA A 57 -9.22 -11.75 -0.27
CA ALA A 57 -9.25 -12.92 0.60
C ALA A 57 -7.90 -13.64 0.65
N GLU A 58 -7.41 -13.91 1.86
CA GLU A 58 -6.20 -14.71 2.10
C GLU A 58 -6.56 -16.19 2.27
N ILE A 59 -5.79 -17.06 1.62
CA ILE A 59 -6.00 -18.51 1.68
C ILE A 59 -4.67 -19.18 1.96
N ARG A 60 -4.71 -20.22 2.80
CA ARG A 60 -3.57 -21.07 3.12
C ARG A 60 -3.84 -22.49 2.67
N PHE A 61 -2.87 -23.10 2.00
CA PHE A 61 -2.96 -24.48 1.54
C PHE A 61 -1.57 -25.08 1.37
N LYS A 62 -1.48 -26.41 1.27
CA LYS A 62 -0.21 -27.11 1.05
C LYS A 62 0.27 -26.92 -0.38
N ALA A 63 1.57 -26.66 -0.55
CA ALA A 63 2.20 -26.52 -1.86
C ALA A 63 2.04 -27.77 -2.74
N GLU A 64 1.83 -28.95 -2.15
CA GLU A 64 1.54 -30.22 -2.84
C GLU A 64 0.34 -30.16 -3.79
N HIS A 65 -0.60 -29.23 -3.55
CA HIS A 65 -1.76 -29.04 -4.44
C HIS A 65 -1.43 -28.27 -5.72
N LEU A 66 -0.20 -27.76 -5.86
CA LEU A 66 0.23 -26.99 -7.01
C LEU A 66 1.03 -27.84 -8.00
N SER A 67 1.08 -27.36 -9.24
CA SER A 67 2.00 -27.86 -10.27
C SER A 67 3.45 -27.88 -9.77
N GLU A 68 4.29 -28.71 -10.39
CA GLU A 68 5.72 -28.76 -10.05
C GLU A 68 6.42 -27.43 -10.31
N GLU A 69 6.07 -26.75 -11.39
CA GLU A 69 6.61 -25.43 -11.74
C GLU A 69 6.28 -24.37 -10.67
N ASP A 70 5.03 -24.32 -10.22
CA ASP A 70 4.60 -23.37 -9.20
C ASP A 70 5.21 -23.70 -7.82
N ARG A 71 5.42 -24.99 -7.51
CA ARG A 71 6.15 -25.40 -6.30
C ARG A 71 7.60 -24.93 -6.34
N LYS A 72 8.28 -25.13 -7.47
CA LYS A 72 9.68 -24.70 -7.66
C LYS A 72 9.81 -23.19 -7.49
N PHE A 73 8.88 -22.43 -8.07
CA PHE A 73 8.82 -20.98 -7.88
C PHE A 73 8.70 -20.59 -6.40
N LEU A 74 7.82 -21.24 -5.63
CA LEU A 74 7.66 -20.94 -4.20
C LEU A 74 8.91 -21.27 -3.39
N GLU A 75 9.63 -22.33 -3.77
CA GLU A 75 10.86 -22.75 -3.09
C GLU A 75 12.05 -21.84 -3.39
N GLU A 76 12.22 -21.44 -4.66
CA GLU A 76 13.24 -20.47 -5.09
C GLU A 76 13.05 -19.12 -4.37
N ASN A 77 11.81 -18.76 -4.09
CA ASN A 77 11.41 -17.48 -3.51
C ASN A 77 11.07 -17.53 -2.02
N ALA A 78 11.38 -18.66 -1.38
CA ALA A 78 10.89 -18.97 -0.05
C ALA A 78 11.38 -17.99 1.03
N ASP A 79 12.61 -17.48 0.94
CA ASP A 79 13.14 -16.52 1.92
C ASP A 79 12.42 -15.16 1.84
N ALA A 80 12.16 -14.67 0.62
CA ALA A 80 11.42 -13.43 0.41
C ALA A 80 9.95 -13.56 0.85
N LEU A 81 9.32 -14.70 0.57
CA LEU A 81 7.96 -15.01 1.02
C LEU A 81 7.87 -15.19 2.54
N GLU A 82 8.90 -15.77 3.18
CA GLU A 82 8.95 -15.85 4.64
C GLU A 82 9.09 -14.45 5.25
N ALA A 83 9.96 -13.60 4.67
CA ALA A 83 10.17 -12.23 5.12
C ALA A 83 8.89 -11.40 5.00
N SER A 84 8.15 -11.50 3.88
CA SER A 84 6.94 -10.72 3.66
C SER A 84 5.84 -11.01 4.69
N GLN A 85 5.69 -12.25 5.16
CA GLN A 85 4.77 -12.58 6.26
C GLN A 85 5.14 -11.95 7.61
N LYS A 86 6.40 -11.57 7.77
CA LYS A 86 6.92 -10.99 9.01
C LYS A 86 6.98 -9.46 8.96
N LEU A 87 6.71 -8.87 7.81
CA LEU A 87 6.54 -7.43 7.69
C LEU A 87 5.13 -7.04 8.11
N ASN A 88 5.03 -5.97 8.89
CA ASN A 88 3.77 -5.33 9.21
C ASN A 88 3.87 -3.85 8.83
N LEU A 89 2.81 -3.34 8.21
CA LEU A 89 2.73 -1.98 7.69
C LEU A 89 1.54 -1.29 8.34
N ASP A 90 1.83 -0.20 9.03
CA ASP A 90 0.81 0.68 9.61
C ASP A 90 0.91 2.07 8.97
N PHE A 91 -0.24 2.72 8.82
CA PHE A 91 -0.36 3.99 8.11
C PHE A 91 -1.14 4.99 8.95
N ASP A 92 -0.52 6.14 9.21
CA ASP A 92 -1.16 7.26 9.89
C ASP A 92 -1.19 8.48 8.97
N ILE A 93 -2.30 9.21 8.95
CA ILE A 93 -2.40 10.45 8.17
C ILE A 93 -1.61 11.54 8.89
N PHE A 94 -0.70 12.22 8.19
CA PHE A 94 -0.11 13.46 8.68
C PHE A 94 -0.66 14.67 7.90
N ASN A 95 -0.77 15.81 8.59
CA ASN A 95 -1.08 17.10 8.00
C ASN A 95 0.03 18.08 8.35
N GLY A 96 0.63 18.70 7.33
CA GLY A 96 1.56 19.81 7.50
C GLY A 96 0.85 21.09 7.90
N GLU A 97 1.65 22.15 8.04
CA GLU A 97 1.15 23.48 8.37
C GLU A 97 0.20 24.00 7.30
N ARG A 98 -0.88 24.65 7.74
CA ARG A 98 -1.90 25.17 6.85
C ARG A 98 -1.55 26.59 6.41
N GLU A 99 -1.50 26.79 5.11
CA GLU A 99 -1.43 28.13 4.53
C GLU A 99 -2.87 28.62 4.26
N THR A 100 -3.23 29.80 4.75
CA THR A 100 -4.55 30.41 4.50
C THR A 100 -4.35 31.72 3.76
N ILE A 101 -4.86 31.77 2.52
CA ILE A 101 -4.90 32.96 1.70
C ILE A 101 -6.33 33.50 1.74
N ARG A 102 -6.48 34.78 2.08
CA ARG A 102 -7.79 35.46 2.15
C ARG A 102 -7.78 36.70 1.27
N THR A 103 -8.88 36.89 0.56
CA THR A 103 -9.28 38.15 -0.06
C THR A 103 -10.63 38.57 0.52
N ASP A 104 -11.17 39.72 0.09
CA ASP A 104 -12.43 40.25 0.63
C ASP A 104 -13.64 39.33 0.39
N SER A 105 -13.61 38.52 -0.68
CA SER A 105 -14.72 37.64 -1.08
C SER A 105 -14.36 36.16 -1.07
N GLU A 106 -13.07 35.81 -0.96
CA GLU A 106 -12.58 34.45 -1.12
C GLU A 106 -11.62 34.02 -0.01
N ARG A 107 -11.64 32.73 0.27
CA ARG A 107 -10.71 32.08 1.18
C ARG A 107 -10.23 30.78 0.55
N THR A 108 -8.91 30.67 0.43
CA THR A 108 -8.22 29.46 0.00
C THR A 108 -7.36 28.93 1.15
N VAL A 109 -7.55 27.68 1.53
CA VAL A 109 -6.73 26.99 2.52
C VAL A 109 -5.97 25.87 1.82
N LYS A 110 -4.64 25.90 1.90
CA LYS A 110 -3.76 24.83 1.43
C LYS A 110 -3.25 24.06 2.62
N THR A 111 -3.36 22.74 2.59
CA THR A 111 -2.85 21.84 3.64
C THR A 111 -2.05 20.73 2.97
N PRO A 112 -0.71 20.72 3.10
CA PRO A 112 0.09 19.55 2.75
C PRO A 112 -0.38 18.37 3.61
N ALA A 113 -0.68 17.23 3.00
CA ALA A 113 -1.11 16.03 3.70
C ALA A 113 -0.50 14.79 3.05
N GLY A 114 -0.31 13.74 3.82
CA GLY A 114 0.24 12.48 3.35
C GLY A 114 0.10 11.40 4.40
N TYR A 115 0.93 10.37 4.30
CA TYR A 115 0.97 9.28 5.25
C TYR A 115 2.34 9.11 5.89
N GLU A 116 2.33 8.88 7.19
CA GLU A 116 3.41 8.25 7.92
C GLU A 116 3.26 6.73 7.73
N ILE A 117 4.30 6.11 7.18
CA ILE A 117 4.39 4.68 6.93
C ILE A 117 5.30 4.08 8.00
N LYS A 118 4.74 3.27 8.88
CA LYS A 118 5.47 2.49 9.88
C LYS A 118 5.66 1.08 9.36
N ILE A 119 6.90 0.63 9.29
CA ILE A 119 7.25 -0.71 8.83
C ILE A 119 7.92 -1.46 9.96
N LEU A 120 7.23 -2.48 10.47
CA LEU A 120 7.72 -3.32 11.55
C LEU A 120 8.26 -4.64 11.00
N ASN A 121 9.54 -4.92 11.27
CA ASN A 121 10.13 -6.24 11.06
C ASN A 121 9.84 -7.15 12.26
N ARG A 122 8.88 -8.07 12.14
CA ARG A 122 8.57 -9.05 13.20
C ARG A 122 9.46 -10.30 13.15
N SER A 123 10.41 -10.36 12.23
CA SER A 123 11.32 -11.49 12.13
C SER A 123 12.50 -11.35 13.10
N LYS A 124 13.24 -12.44 13.28
CA LYS A 124 14.49 -12.45 14.06
C LYS A 124 15.72 -12.10 13.21
N ARG A 125 15.52 -11.75 11.94
CA ARG A 125 16.58 -11.47 10.96
C ARG A 125 16.42 -10.04 10.43
N ASN A 126 17.50 -9.43 10.00
CA ASN A 126 17.41 -8.17 9.26
C ASN A 126 16.81 -8.46 7.87
N ILE A 127 16.11 -7.47 7.32
CA ILE A 127 15.61 -7.50 5.94
C ILE A 127 16.23 -6.32 5.24
N ASP A 128 17.07 -6.60 4.24
CA ASP A 128 17.76 -5.57 3.49
C ASP A 128 17.02 -5.23 2.19
N ASN A 129 17.26 -4.03 1.68
CA ASN A 129 16.71 -3.50 0.43
C ASN A 129 15.18 -3.63 0.38
N VAL A 130 14.46 -2.96 1.28
CA VAL A 130 13.00 -2.93 1.25
C VAL A 130 12.54 -1.74 0.43
N GLU A 131 11.76 -1.98 -0.63
CA GLU A 131 11.10 -0.95 -1.40
C GLU A 131 9.60 -0.91 -1.03
N VAL A 132 9.07 0.29 -0.86
CA VAL A 132 7.63 0.48 -0.62
C VAL A 132 7.06 1.37 -1.69
N GLU A 133 6.29 0.76 -2.58
CA GLU A 133 5.50 1.47 -3.55
C GLU A 133 4.15 1.85 -2.97
N TYR A 134 3.73 3.08 -3.23
CA TYR A 134 2.50 3.62 -2.70
C TYR A 134 1.74 4.44 -3.74
N THR A 135 0.41 4.39 -3.67
CA THR A 135 -0.50 5.26 -4.44
C THR A 135 -1.54 5.89 -3.52
N ILE A 136 -1.54 7.22 -3.47
CA ILE A 136 -2.48 8.04 -2.70
C ILE A 136 -3.64 8.46 -3.60
N PHE A 137 -4.86 8.08 -3.22
CA PHE A 137 -6.10 8.52 -3.84
C PHE A 137 -6.67 9.69 -3.04
N HIS A 138 -6.94 10.81 -3.73
CA HIS A 138 -7.52 12.00 -3.11
C HIS A 138 -8.63 12.59 -3.97
N ARG A 139 -9.64 13.16 -3.30
CA ARG A 139 -10.77 13.78 -3.96
C ARG A 139 -10.47 15.24 -4.31
N LYS A 140 -10.78 15.63 -5.55
CA LYS A 140 -10.84 17.01 -6.01
C LYS A 140 -12.31 17.40 -6.15
N ASP A 141 -12.78 18.26 -5.26
CA ASP A 141 -14.13 18.80 -5.36
C ASP A 141 -14.21 19.82 -6.50
N ALA A 142 -15.31 19.76 -7.26
CA ALA A 142 -15.64 20.75 -8.27
C ALA A 142 -16.61 21.78 -7.67
N GLU A 143 -16.46 23.05 -8.05
CA GLU A 143 -17.39 24.10 -7.65
C GLU A 143 -18.78 23.88 -8.27
N ASN A 144 -18.81 23.37 -9.50
CA ASN A 144 -20.01 22.98 -10.22
C ASN A 144 -19.82 21.57 -10.81
N GLY A 145 -20.75 20.65 -10.56
CA GLY A 145 -20.72 19.28 -11.08
C GLY A 145 -20.08 18.23 -10.14
N PRO A 146 -19.91 16.99 -10.62
CA PRO A 146 -19.31 15.92 -9.83
C PRO A 146 -17.81 16.15 -9.63
N GLY A 147 -17.32 15.97 -8.41
CA GLY A 147 -15.88 15.97 -8.13
C GLY A 147 -15.16 14.80 -8.81
N SER A 148 -13.83 14.86 -8.86
CA SER A 148 -12.98 13.80 -9.43
C SER A 148 -12.07 13.17 -8.38
N ILE A 149 -11.57 11.97 -8.68
CA ILE A 149 -10.52 11.32 -7.88
C ILE A 149 -9.21 11.50 -8.64
N ALA A 150 -8.19 12.00 -7.94
CA ALA A 150 -6.82 12.09 -8.43
C ALA A 150 -5.94 11.09 -7.68
N GLN A 151 -4.89 10.64 -8.38
CA GLN A 151 -3.94 9.64 -7.89
C GLN A 151 -2.54 10.24 -7.85
N THR A 152 -1.74 9.87 -6.85
CA THR A 152 -0.34 10.26 -6.74
C THR A 152 0.46 9.09 -6.23
N SER A 153 1.40 8.62 -7.05
CA SER A 153 2.24 7.46 -6.72
C SER A 153 3.66 7.88 -6.34
N GLY A 154 4.34 7.01 -5.61
CA GLY A 154 5.75 7.18 -5.25
C GLY A 154 6.32 5.91 -4.63
N SER A 155 7.60 5.97 -4.29
CA SER A 155 8.32 4.88 -3.62
C SER A 155 9.14 5.40 -2.43
N LEU A 156 9.49 4.48 -1.54
CA LEU A 156 10.42 4.67 -0.44
C LEU A 156 11.41 3.51 -0.43
N ASP A 157 12.69 3.80 -0.27
CA ASP A 157 13.75 2.81 -0.16
C ASP A 157 14.27 2.76 1.27
N ILE A 158 14.35 1.56 1.84
CA ILE A 158 14.91 1.29 3.16
C ILE A 158 16.03 0.29 2.99
N SER A 159 17.26 0.73 3.28
CA SER A 159 18.46 -0.09 3.11
C SER A 159 18.45 -1.33 3.98
N THR A 160 18.10 -1.18 5.27
CA THR A 160 18.03 -2.29 6.23
C THR A 160 16.92 -2.05 7.24
N LEU A 161 15.97 -2.98 7.29
CA LEU A 161 14.95 -3.08 8.32
C LEU A 161 15.42 -4.04 9.42
N PHE A 162 15.89 -3.50 10.54
CA PHE A 162 16.47 -4.31 11.63
C PHE A 162 15.45 -5.24 12.28
N ALA A 163 15.91 -6.43 12.69
CA ALA A 163 15.09 -7.43 13.37
C ALA A 163 14.35 -6.85 14.59
N GLY A 164 13.04 -7.05 14.67
CA GLY A 164 12.21 -6.60 15.79
C GLY A 164 12.04 -5.09 15.89
N ARG A 165 12.42 -4.30 14.88
CA ARG A 165 12.39 -2.84 14.91
C ARG A 165 11.39 -2.27 13.90
N GLU A 166 10.96 -1.06 14.20
CA GLU A 166 10.12 -0.24 13.36
C GLU A 166 10.98 0.80 12.64
N ASP A 167 10.62 1.07 11.39
CA ASP A 167 11.14 2.18 10.61
C ASP A 167 9.97 3.10 10.21
N LEU A 168 10.11 4.40 10.48
CA LEU A 168 9.07 5.40 10.28
C LEU A 168 9.48 6.31 9.12
N ASN A 169 8.70 6.25 8.04
CA ASN A 169 8.90 7.05 6.84
C ASN A 169 7.68 7.91 6.53
N LYS A 170 7.87 8.95 5.70
CA LYS A 170 6.78 9.81 5.23
C LYS A 170 6.66 9.73 3.72
N THR A 171 5.44 9.60 3.22
CA THR A 171 5.18 9.82 1.80
C THR A 171 5.47 11.26 1.43
N ARG A 172 5.78 11.51 0.15
CA ARG A 172 5.73 12.88 -0.39
C ARG A 172 4.32 13.47 -0.16
N PRO A 173 4.21 14.69 0.39
CA PRO A 173 2.92 15.27 0.70
C PRO A 173 2.19 15.70 -0.59
N ILE A 174 0.87 15.51 -0.59
CA ILE A 174 -0.05 16.12 -1.56
C ILE A 174 -0.63 17.41 -0.96
N THR A 175 -0.74 18.47 -1.76
CA THR A 175 -1.35 19.72 -1.29
C THR A 175 -2.87 19.65 -1.46
N LEU A 176 -3.58 19.54 -0.35
CA LEU A 176 -5.05 19.65 -0.33
C LEU A 176 -5.45 21.12 -0.38
N VAL A 177 -6.28 21.49 -1.35
CA VAL A 177 -6.77 22.84 -1.52
C VAL A 177 -8.25 22.89 -1.20
N ARG A 178 -8.64 23.79 -0.30
CA ARG A 178 -10.03 24.12 0.00
C ARG A 178 -10.30 25.56 -0.37
N TYR A 179 -11.19 25.77 -1.33
CA TYR A 179 -11.69 27.08 -1.71
C TYR A 179 -13.09 27.33 -1.11
N SER A 180 -13.37 28.56 -0.71
CA SER A 180 -14.69 29.02 -0.28
C SER A 180 -14.86 30.49 -0.63
N ARG A 181 -16.03 30.86 -1.16
CA ARG A 181 -16.41 32.25 -1.45
C ARG A 181 -17.63 32.65 -0.64
N GLN A 182 -17.75 33.94 -0.30
CA GLN A 182 -18.97 34.47 0.30
C GLN A 182 -20.09 34.48 -0.75
N LYS A 183 -21.26 33.90 -0.45
CA LYS A 183 -22.42 34.05 -1.34
C LYS A 183 -22.88 35.51 -1.24
N SER A 184 -22.86 36.22 -2.37
CA SER A 184 -23.61 37.47 -2.53
C SER A 184 -25.07 37.21 -2.17
N GLY A 185 -25.59 37.90 -1.16
CA GLY A 185 -27.00 37.81 -0.79
C GLY A 185 -27.88 38.21 -1.97
N GLY A 186 -28.91 37.40 -2.25
CA GLY A 186 -30.01 37.82 -3.09
C GLY A 186 -30.90 38.76 -2.29
N GLY A 187 -31.05 39.99 -2.78
CA GLY A 187 -32.20 40.85 -2.46
C GLY A 187 -33.38 40.51 -3.35
#